data_AF-A0A9X2SDA6-F1
#
_entry.id   AF-A0A9X2SDA6-F1
#
_cell.length_a   1.000
_cell.length_b   1.000
_cell.length_c   1.000
_cell.angle_alpha   90.00
_cell.angle_beta   90.00
_cell.angle_gamma   90.00
#
_symmetry.space_group_name_H-M   'P 1'
#
loop_
_entity.id
_entity.type
_entity.pdbx_description
1 polymer ?
#
loop_
_entity_poly.entity_id
_entity_poly.type
_entity_poly.pdbx_seq_one_letter_code
_entity_poly.pdbx_strand_id
1 'polypeptide(L)'
;MASCADRLWFYYKIQDDEEAEPVMQELVRILREGQADGTFGEFRAEVMANAIQGAIGEYMLNPAVIRHIGLAAYTEELIRTFEKAVCRQ
;
A
#
# COMPACT_ATOMS: atom_id res chain seq x y z
N MET A 1 10.84 -17.64 2.99
CA MET A 1 11.09 -16.33 2.35
C MET A 1 10.33 -16.29 1.05
N ALA A 2 9.22 -15.55 0.98
CA ALA A 2 8.42 -15.44 -0.25
C ALA A 2 9.12 -14.51 -1.24
N SER A 3 9.24 -14.97 -2.49
CA SER A 3 9.86 -14.27 -3.61
C SER A 3 9.09 -13.00 -3.96
N CYS A 4 9.76 -12.04 -4.60
CA CYS A 4 9.12 -10.85 -5.16
C CYS A 4 7.98 -11.23 -6.14
N ALA A 5 8.15 -12.35 -6.86
CA ALA A 5 7.13 -12.91 -7.76
C ALA A 5 5.89 -13.45 -7.00
N ASP A 6 6.07 -14.00 -5.80
CA ASP A 6 4.96 -14.53 -5.00
C ASP A 6 4.07 -13.40 -4.48
N ARG A 7 4.65 -12.24 -4.19
CA ARG A 7 3.91 -11.04 -3.75
C ARG A 7 3.11 -10.41 -4.88
N LEU A 8 3.67 -10.41 -6.10
CA LEU A 8 2.96 -9.98 -7.30
C LEU A 8 1.83 -10.96 -7.70
N TRP A 9 2.06 -12.27 -7.57
CA TRP A 9 1.04 -13.29 -7.82
C TRP A 9 -0.17 -13.15 -6.87
N PHE A 10 0.10 -12.89 -5.59
CA PHE A 10 -0.95 -12.59 -4.60
C PHE A 10 -1.76 -11.35 -5.01
N TYR A 11 -1.08 -10.29 -5.49
CA TYR A 11 -1.73 -9.06 -5.92
C TYR A 11 -2.68 -9.25 -7.13
N TYR A 12 -2.32 -10.12 -8.08
CA TYR A 12 -3.16 -10.40 -9.26
C TYR A 12 -4.38 -11.27 -8.95
N LYS A 13 -4.28 -12.20 -7.98
CA LYS A 13 -5.41 -13.07 -7.62
C LYS A 13 -6.55 -12.34 -6.90
N ILE A 14 -6.23 -11.26 -6.21
CA ILE A 14 -7.16 -10.57 -5.30
C ILE A 14 -8.03 -9.53 -6.01
N GLN A 15 -7.78 -9.24 -7.29
CA GLN A 15 -8.60 -8.32 -8.08
C GLN A 15 -9.92 -8.91 -8.60
N ASP A 16 -10.19 -10.20 -8.38
CA ASP A 16 -11.42 -10.87 -8.81
C ASP A 16 -12.49 -10.78 -7.70
N ASP A 17 -12.99 -9.56 -7.48
CA ASP A 17 -14.21 -9.08 -6.76
C ASP A 17 -14.71 -9.71 -5.42
N GLU A 18 -14.18 -10.83 -4.93
CA GLU A 18 -14.52 -11.47 -3.64
C GLU A 18 -13.40 -11.35 -2.58
N GLU A 19 -12.22 -10.81 -2.94
CA GLU A 19 -10.99 -10.87 -2.11
C GLU A 19 -10.41 -9.50 -1.67
N ALA A 20 -11.12 -8.37 -1.82
CA ALA A 20 -10.64 -7.07 -1.33
C ALA A 20 -10.36 -7.07 0.20
N GLU A 21 -11.08 -7.90 0.95
CA GLU A 21 -10.93 -8.12 2.38
C GLU A 21 -9.56 -8.75 2.74
N PRO A 22 -9.09 -9.83 2.08
CA PRO A 22 -7.74 -10.37 2.20
C PRO A 22 -6.59 -9.37 2.06
N VAL A 23 -6.58 -8.49 1.04
CA VAL A 23 -5.50 -7.49 0.87
C VAL A 23 -5.50 -6.48 2.00
N MET A 24 -6.67 -6.01 2.41
CA MET A 24 -6.78 -5.07 3.52
C MET A 24 -6.31 -5.67 4.83
N GLN A 25 -6.67 -6.92 5.12
CA GLN A 25 -6.24 -7.63 6.32
C GLN A 25 -4.72 -7.84 6.32
N GLU A 26 -4.14 -8.22 5.17
CA GLU A 26 -2.71 -8.39 5.00
C GLU A 26 -1.95 -7.08 5.24
N LEU A 27 -2.41 -5.99 4.63
CA LEU A 27 -1.78 -4.68 4.78
C LEU A 27 -1.85 -4.18 6.23
N VAL A 28 -2.99 -4.35 6.90
CA VAL A 28 -3.13 -4.03 8.33
C VAL A 28 -2.17 -4.89 9.17
N ARG A 29 -2.01 -6.17 8.84
CA ARG A 29 -1.07 -7.05 9.54
C ARG A 29 0.38 -6.56 9.39
N ILE A 30 0.83 -6.26 8.18
CA ILE A 30 2.17 -5.73 7.91
C ILE A 30 2.43 -4.44 8.71
N LEU A 31 1.46 -3.52 8.72
CA LEU A 31 1.57 -2.26 9.44
C LEU A 31 1.67 -2.48 10.96
N ARG A 32 0.90 -3.42 11.52
CA ARG A 32 0.97 -3.78 12.95
C ARG A 32 2.28 -4.49 13.30
N GLU A 33 2.78 -5.37 12.44
CA GLU A 33 4.07 -6.05 12.64
C GLU A 33 5.21 -5.03 12.70
N GLY A 34 5.25 -4.08 11.75
CA GLY A 34 6.25 -3.01 11.77
C GLY A 34 6.11 -2.05 12.96
N GLN A 35 4.90 -1.87 13.51
CA GLN A 35 4.73 -1.14 14.78
C GLN A 35 5.27 -1.93 15.97
N ALA A 36 5.04 -3.25 15.99
CA ALA A 36 5.47 -4.12 17.08
C ALA A 36 7.00 -4.28 17.14
N ASP A 37 7.68 -4.29 15.99
CA ASP A 37 9.15 -4.36 15.92
C ASP A 37 9.85 -2.99 15.99
N GLY A 38 9.08 -1.90 15.99
CA GLY A 38 9.57 -0.53 16.11
C GLY A 38 10.05 0.10 14.80
N THR A 39 9.92 -0.58 13.66
CA THR A 39 10.19 -0.03 12.32
C THR A 39 9.25 1.13 11.99
N PHE A 40 7.98 1.02 12.41
CA PHE A 40 6.95 2.02 12.20
C PHE A 40 6.55 2.72 13.50
N GLY A 41 6.21 4.01 13.40
CA GLY A 41 5.71 4.83 14.50
C GLY A 41 4.24 4.55 14.85
N GLU A 42 3.72 5.33 15.80
CA GLU A 42 2.34 5.18 16.25
C GLU A 42 1.35 5.80 15.25
N PHE A 43 0.44 4.97 14.73
CA PHE A 43 -0.72 5.38 13.93
C PHE A 43 -1.79 4.28 13.97
N ARG A 44 -3.02 4.60 13.55
CA ARG A 44 -4.06 3.58 13.38
C ARG A 44 -3.82 2.79 12.10
N ALA A 45 -3.44 1.52 12.21
CA ALA A 45 -3.10 0.66 11.07
C ALA A 45 -4.21 0.59 10.02
N GLU A 46 -5.49 0.57 10.43
CA GLU A 46 -6.62 0.52 9.50
C GLU A 46 -6.74 1.82 8.69
N VAL A 47 -6.46 2.98 9.32
CA VAL A 47 -6.48 4.27 8.63
C VAL A 47 -5.35 4.35 7.62
N MET A 48 -4.14 3.93 8.00
CA MET A 48 -2.98 3.93 7.10
C MET A 48 -3.18 2.95 5.93
N ALA A 49 -3.77 1.77 6.17
CA ALA A 49 -4.11 0.82 5.12
C ALA A 49 -5.10 1.41 4.11
N ASN A 50 -6.15 2.08 4.58
CA ASN A 50 -7.12 2.77 3.71
C ASN A 50 -6.46 3.92 2.93
N ALA A 51 -5.53 4.67 3.53
CA ALA A 51 -4.81 5.73 2.86
C ALA A 51 -3.94 5.20 1.71
N ILE A 52 -3.21 4.11 1.94
CA ILE A 52 -2.37 3.45 0.93
C ILE A 52 -3.24 2.91 -0.22
N GLN A 53 -4.29 2.15 0.09
CA GLN A 53 -5.19 1.62 -0.94
C GLN A 53 -5.92 2.71 -1.71
N GLY A 54 -6.37 3.76 -1.03
CA GLY A 54 -7.00 4.92 -1.67
C GLY A 54 -6.06 5.61 -2.66
N ALA A 55 -4.79 5.81 -2.28
CA ALA A 55 -3.79 6.43 -3.16
C ALA A 55 -3.45 5.53 -4.37
N ILE A 56 -3.37 4.21 -4.19
CA ILE A 56 -3.22 3.26 -5.32
C ILE A 56 -4.45 3.32 -6.24
N GLY A 57 -5.65 3.27 -5.66
CA GLY A 57 -6.92 3.34 -6.39
C GLY A 57 -7.07 4.63 -7.19
N GLU A 58 -6.63 5.76 -6.63
CA GLU A 58 -6.65 7.06 -7.32
C GLU A 58 -5.84 7.02 -8.62
N TYR A 59 -4.64 6.45 -8.61
CA TYR A 59 -3.86 6.29 -9.84
C TYR A 59 -4.56 5.38 -10.85
N MET A 60 -5.14 4.29 -10.39
CA MET A 60 -5.79 3.31 -11.26
C MET A 60 -7.08 3.85 -11.90
N LEU A 61 -7.82 4.69 -11.19
CA LEU A 61 -9.16 5.12 -11.58
C LEU A 61 -9.22 6.56 -12.11
N ASN A 62 -8.17 7.38 -11.93
CA ASN A 62 -8.14 8.76 -12.40
C ASN A 62 -7.24 8.93 -13.65
N PRO A 63 -7.84 9.02 -14.86
CA PRO A 63 -7.08 9.21 -16.10
C PRO A 63 -6.27 10.51 -16.14
N ALA A 64 -6.64 11.53 -15.36
CA ALA A 64 -5.87 12.77 -15.30
C ALA A 64 -4.53 12.54 -14.60
N VAL A 65 -4.52 11.79 -13.49
CA VAL A 65 -3.29 11.44 -12.77
C VAL A 65 -2.37 10.60 -13.66
N ILE A 66 -2.91 9.58 -14.33
CA ILE A 66 -2.15 8.71 -15.26
C ILE A 66 -1.47 9.55 -16.36
N ARG A 67 -2.20 10.51 -16.95
CA ARG A 67 -1.69 11.33 -18.06
C ARG A 67 -0.63 12.36 -17.65
N HIS A 68 -0.69 12.90 -16.42
CA HIS A 68 0.13 14.05 -16.04
C HIS A 68 1.34 13.68 -15.18
N ILE A 69 1.23 12.63 -14.36
CA ILE A 69 2.28 12.28 -13.39
C ILE A 69 3.01 11.00 -13.83
N GLY A 70 2.36 10.09 -14.55
CA GLY A 70 2.95 8.83 -14.99
C GLY A 70 3.25 7.86 -13.84
N LEU A 71 3.29 6.56 -14.14
CA LEU A 71 3.30 5.51 -13.10
C LEU A 71 4.56 5.55 -12.23
N ALA A 72 5.73 5.77 -12.87
CA ALA A 72 7.01 5.73 -12.19
C ALA A 72 7.11 6.84 -11.14
N ALA A 73 6.84 8.09 -11.53
CA ALA A 73 6.93 9.23 -10.62
C ALA A 73 5.84 9.17 -9.53
N TYR A 74 4.63 8.72 -9.89
CA TYR A 74 3.55 8.57 -8.91
C TYR A 74 3.90 7.54 -7.83
N THR A 75 4.40 6.37 -8.23
CA THR A 75 4.81 5.30 -7.32
C THR A 75 5.97 5.73 -6.42
N GLU A 76 6.99 6.38 -7.00
CA GLU A 76 8.16 6.85 -6.25
C GLU A 76 7.76 7.86 -5.17
N GLU A 77 6.93 8.84 -5.52
CA GLU A 77 6.46 9.84 -4.57
C GLU A 77 5.50 9.26 -3.52
N LEU A 78 4.69 8.26 -3.86
CA LEU A 78 3.87 7.54 -2.89
C LEU A 78 4.73 6.85 -1.82
N ILE A 79 5.75 6.09 -2.27
CA ILE A 79 6.66 5.38 -1.37
C ILE A 79 7.30 6.38 -0.42
N ARG A 80 7.89 7.46 -0.96
CA ARG A 80 8.52 8.52 -0.15
C ARG A 80 7.56 9.18 0.84
N THR A 81 6.30 9.39 0.43
CA THR A 81 5.27 9.99 1.27
C THR A 81 4.92 9.07 2.43
N PHE A 82 4.64 7.80 2.15
CA PHE A 82 4.27 6.84 3.19
C PHE A 82 5.45 6.47 4.08
N GLU A 83 6.68 6.34 3.55
CA GLU A 83 7.89 6.16 4.35
C GLU A 83 8.02 7.27 5.41
N LYS A 84 7.86 8.54 5.01
CA LYS A 84 7.90 9.67 5.96
C LYS A 84 6.75 9.67 6.96
N ALA A 85 5.60 9.14 6.57
CA ALA A 85 4.41 9.08 7.43
C ALA A 85 4.46 7.91 8.43
N VAL A 86 5.13 6.80 8.08
CA VAL A 86 5.19 5.60 8.92
C VAL A 86 6.48 5.51 9.72
N CYS A 87 7.61 6.01 9.23
CA CYS A 87 8.87 5.95 9.96
C CYS A 87 8.87 6.94 11.12
N ARG A 88 9.40 6.49 12.26
CA ARG A 88 9.62 7.32 13.45
C ARG A 88 10.61 8.44 13.10
N GLN A 89 10.23 9.69 13.33
CA GLN A 89 11.14 10.84 13.28
C GLN A 89 12.12 10.82 14.46
#